data_AF-A0A1E3IP91-F1
#
_entry.id   AF-A0A1E3IP91-F1
#
_cell.length_a   1.000
_cell.length_b   1.000
_cell.length_c   1.000
_cell.angle_alpha   90.00
_cell.angle_beta   90.00
_cell.angle_gamma   90.00
#
_symmetry.space_group_name_H-M   'P 1'
#
loop_
_entity.id
_entity.type
_entity.pdbx_description
1 polymer ?
#
loop_
_entity_poly.entity_id
_entity_poly.type
_entity_poly.pdbx_seq_one_letter_code
_entity_poly.pdbx_strand_id
1 'polypeptide(L)'
;MSSSDPHSSELSDSSTSSLSEEQSDISSIVSEDDSQSTEDDLSDIKTLSITPRPETLALSTSLSETASPLSSSHSKLKSTWRLSPHTLRTKSCSCTFIRPERLPTTSAEYVTLMRDRFDKFWSRLVHLSTTTELLLAVERVILQLRRFGIELEHLVGRELGVDMTNRKRREISVLFLVPEGSSAEDGIGHRWVAEILVHLRIGKGAEIENIASRYWFDWEDWTVPQAFDYVADSSRELKQVKVEAKKEGVPWIEIVAKLGQVVEKVGSCRLIQDWTKTITRVTKELKKDGEKVFQWEVEKVWRKHRENVFPVVRIAFNVRKNKQRLATPGAVMLLEISRDLVASKEGIIRNVSVLYEGEWPVCHHYRTSIPSPSFEGLQDIVKGQRKSQQKEMKSPE
;
A
#
# COMPACT_ATOMS: atom_id res chain seq x y z
N MET A 1 15.80 31.34 70.10
CA MET A 1 16.72 30.34 69.53
C MET A 1 16.82 30.68 68.05
N SER A 2 17.77 31.56 67.70
CA SER A 2 19.13 31.19 67.26
C SER A 2 19.10 30.83 65.77
N SER A 3 19.30 31.81 64.88
CA SER A 3 20.61 32.29 64.37
C SER A 3 21.05 31.48 63.13
N SER A 4 21.54 32.04 62.02
CA SER A 4 22.01 33.42 61.77
C SER A 4 22.28 33.68 60.27
N ASP A 5 21.95 34.88 59.78
CA ASP A 5 22.61 35.57 58.65
C ASP A 5 23.94 36.22 59.15
N PRO A 6 24.73 37.01 58.38
CA PRO A 6 24.83 37.22 56.91
C PRO A 6 26.29 37.13 56.38
N HIS A 7 26.53 37.49 55.11
CA HIS A 7 27.59 38.39 54.58
C HIS A 7 27.62 38.24 53.03
N SER A 8 27.42 39.26 52.16
CA SER A 8 28.27 40.43 51.81
C SER A 8 29.73 40.05 51.53
N SER A 9 30.41 40.39 50.43
CA SER A 9 30.18 41.36 49.34
C SER A 9 30.98 40.91 48.08
N GLU A 10 31.27 41.65 46.99
CA GLU A 10 31.18 43.10 46.70
C GLU A 10 31.04 43.40 45.18
N LEU A 11 31.12 44.69 44.86
CA LEU A 11 31.08 45.43 43.59
C LEU A 11 32.37 45.31 42.75
N SER A 12 32.26 45.48 41.42
CA SER A 12 33.12 46.41 40.66
C SER A 12 32.55 46.73 39.26
N ASP A 13 32.31 48.01 38.99
CA ASP A 13 32.04 48.53 37.64
C ASP A 13 33.33 48.64 36.81
N SER A 14 33.22 48.67 35.48
CA SER A 14 33.89 49.71 34.66
C SER A 14 33.36 49.77 33.22
N SER A 15 33.13 51.00 32.75
CA SER A 15 32.56 51.36 31.44
C SER A 15 33.61 51.79 30.41
N THR A 16 33.17 52.15 29.19
CA THR A 16 33.72 53.06 28.13
C THR A 16 33.75 52.38 26.73
N SER A 17 32.89 52.79 25.76
CA SER A 17 33.03 53.85 24.72
C SER A 17 34.09 53.52 23.63
N SER A 18 33.97 53.81 22.32
CA SER A 18 33.30 54.87 21.51
C SER A 18 33.05 54.32 20.08
N LEU A 19 31.98 54.65 19.32
CA LEU A 19 31.69 55.87 18.51
C LEU A 19 32.67 56.25 17.37
N SER A 20 32.27 55.92 16.13
CA SER A 20 32.38 56.64 14.83
C SER A 20 31.84 55.67 13.75
N GLU A 21 30.95 55.96 12.78
CA GLU A 21 30.62 57.15 11.98
C GLU A 21 31.74 57.69 11.10
N GLU A 22 31.73 57.27 9.82
CA GLU A 22 32.11 58.13 8.70
C GLU A 22 31.27 57.80 7.46
N GLN A 23 30.67 58.83 6.86
CA GLN A 23 29.96 58.77 5.58
C GLN A 23 30.91 59.15 4.44
N SER A 24 30.71 58.59 3.25
CA SER A 24 30.99 59.33 2.02
C SER A 24 30.11 58.84 0.86
N ASP A 25 29.19 59.70 0.45
CA ASP A 25 28.59 59.65 -0.89
C ASP A 25 29.60 60.13 -1.94
N ILE A 26 29.42 59.74 -3.22
CA ILE A 26 29.16 60.67 -4.34
C ILE A 26 29.12 59.92 -5.70
N SER A 27 27.90 59.87 -6.25
CA SER A 27 27.49 59.99 -7.67
C SER A 27 28.16 59.17 -8.81
N SER A 28 27.37 58.23 -9.36
CA SER A 28 26.91 58.13 -10.77
C SER A 28 27.88 58.22 -11.97
N ILE A 29 27.72 57.28 -12.91
CA ILE A 29 27.48 57.57 -14.34
C ILE A 29 26.75 56.38 -15.01
N VAL A 30 26.04 56.65 -16.11
CA VAL A 30 25.06 55.79 -16.80
C VAL A 30 25.69 55.02 -17.98
N SER A 31 25.28 53.76 -18.19
CA SER A 31 25.23 52.99 -19.45
C SER A 31 24.41 51.73 -19.15
N GLU A 32 23.14 51.61 -19.54
CA GLU A 32 22.62 51.19 -20.86
C GLU A 32 23.02 49.76 -21.27
N ASP A 33 21.99 48.93 -21.44
CA ASP A 33 21.85 47.65 -22.14
C ASP A 33 23.01 46.63 -22.14
N ASP A 34 22.75 45.46 -21.53
CA ASP A 34 22.45 44.30 -22.38
C ASP A 34 21.52 43.27 -21.69
N SER A 35 20.49 42.80 -22.40
CA SER A 35 19.44 41.93 -21.85
C SER A 35 19.73 40.45 -22.13
N GLN A 36 20.60 39.83 -21.34
CA GLN A 36 20.76 38.36 -21.36
C GLN A 36 19.85 37.70 -20.32
N SER A 37 18.68 37.24 -20.81
CA SER A 37 17.86 36.29 -20.08
C SER A 37 18.55 34.93 -20.08
N THR A 38 19.19 34.59 -18.96
CA THR A 38 19.54 33.21 -18.66
C THR A 38 18.24 32.45 -18.37
N GLU A 39 17.71 31.75 -19.37
CA GLU A 39 16.78 30.67 -19.14
C GLU A 39 17.51 29.61 -18.31
N ASP A 40 17.12 29.45 -17.04
CA ASP A 40 17.63 28.37 -16.20
C ASP A 40 17.16 27.03 -16.78
N ASP A 41 18.12 26.32 -17.37
CA ASP A 41 17.95 25.08 -18.11
C ASP A 41 17.54 23.95 -17.14
N LEU A 42 16.23 23.79 -16.91
CA LEU A 42 15.61 22.69 -16.15
C LEU A 42 15.55 21.38 -16.97
N SER A 43 16.52 21.16 -17.84
CA SER A 43 16.74 19.89 -18.51
C SER A 43 17.23 18.81 -17.52
N ASP A 44 16.88 17.55 -17.79
CA ASP A 44 17.29 16.35 -17.06
C ASP A 44 16.65 16.02 -15.69
N ILE A 45 15.40 16.41 -15.45
CA ILE A 45 14.55 15.64 -14.50
C ILE A 45 14.21 14.28 -15.11
N LYS A 46 15.06 13.28 -14.85
CA LYS A 46 14.88 11.90 -15.29
C LYS A 46 13.77 11.21 -14.48
N THR A 47 12.52 11.40 -14.89
CA THR A 47 11.37 10.65 -14.37
C THR A 47 11.52 9.17 -14.71
N LEU A 48 11.72 8.33 -13.70
CA LEU A 48 11.79 6.88 -13.85
C LEU A 48 10.39 6.27 -13.76
N SER A 49 9.55 6.57 -14.75
CA SER A 49 8.27 5.88 -14.90
C SER A 49 8.51 4.44 -15.35
N ILE A 50 8.02 3.46 -14.58
CA ILE A 50 7.72 2.14 -15.15
C ILE A 50 6.45 2.34 -15.97
N THR A 51 6.59 2.67 -17.25
CA THR A 51 5.46 2.70 -18.18
C THR A 51 4.94 1.26 -18.31
N PRO A 52 3.71 0.96 -17.87
CA PRO A 52 3.09 -0.31 -18.23
C PRO A 52 3.02 -0.36 -19.76
N ARG A 53 3.54 -1.43 -20.34
CA ARG A 53 3.70 -1.60 -21.79
C ARG A 53 2.37 -1.30 -22.49
N PRO A 54 2.28 -0.27 -23.36
CA PRO A 54 1.05 0.07 -24.06
C PRO A 54 0.86 -0.88 -25.25
N GLU A 55 0.60 -2.16 -24.96
CA GLU A 55 0.15 -3.11 -25.95
C GLU A 55 -1.37 -3.20 -25.89
N THR A 56 -1.96 -2.63 -26.94
CA THR A 56 -3.25 -2.98 -27.57
C THR A 56 -4.10 -4.03 -26.86
N LEU A 57 -5.38 -3.71 -26.69
CA LEU A 57 -6.49 -4.62 -26.35
C LEU A 57 -6.79 -5.65 -27.47
N ALA A 58 -5.76 -6.28 -28.01
CA ALA A 58 -5.87 -7.48 -28.83
C ALA A 58 -5.82 -8.70 -27.90
N LEU A 59 -6.92 -9.42 -27.79
CA LEU A 59 -6.92 -10.79 -27.26
C LEU A 59 -6.12 -11.69 -28.23
N SER A 60 -4.79 -11.69 -28.14
CA SER A 60 -3.96 -12.71 -28.78
C SER A 60 -3.87 -13.92 -27.86
N THR A 61 -4.81 -14.83 -28.05
CA THR A 61 -4.97 -16.09 -27.32
C THR A 61 -3.78 -17.05 -27.57
N SER A 62 -2.66 -16.84 -26.90
CA SER A 62 -1.60 -17.86 -26.78
C SER A 62 -1.63 -18.47 -25.37
N LEU A 63 -2.50 -19.48 -25.21
CA LEU A 63 -2.57 -20.31 -24.01
C LEU A 63 -1.24 -21.04 -23.80
N SER A 64 -0.44 -20.57 -22.83
CA SER A 64 0.56 -21.42 -22.18
C SER A 64 -0.11 -22.11 -21.00
N GLU A 65 -0.55 -23.35 -21.20
CA GLU A 65 -1.22 -24.20 -20.21
C GLU A 65 -0.28 -24.66 -19.08
N THR A 66 0.28 -23.71 -18.33
CA THR A 66 1.12 -23.97 -17.14
C THR A 66 0.83 -23.02 -15.99
N ALA A 67 -0.40 -22.54 -15.86
CA ALA A 67 -0.91 -21.95 -14.61
C ALA A 67 -1.37 -23.07 -13.66
N SER A 68 -0.45 -23.96 -13.29
CA SER A 68 -0.70 -24.98 -12.25
C SER A 68 -1.12 -24.28 -10.96
N PRO A 69 -2.17 -24.76 -10.26
CA PRO A 69 -2.71 -24.07 -9.09
C PRO A 69 -1.62 -23.91 -8.01
N LEU A 70 -1.68 -22.77 -7.31
CA LEU A 70 -0.81 -22.35 -6.20
C LEU A 70 -0.85 -23.36 -5.02
N SER A 71 -0.23 -24.52 -5.21
CA SER A 71 -0.07 -25.56 -4.19
C SER A 71 1.16 -25.26 -3.33
N SER A 72 1.09 -24.16 -2.58
CA SER A 72 1.96 -23.99 -1.41
C SER A 72 1.45 -24.90 -0.29
N SER A 73 2.35 -25.64 0.34
CA SER A 73 2.05 -26.66 1.34
C SER A 73 1.63 -26.08 2.70
N HIS A 74 0.58 -25.27 2.75
CA HIS A 74 -0.10 -24.82 3.97
C HIS A 74 -1.30 -25.70 4.31
N SER A 75 -1.08 -27.01 4.40
CA SER A 75 -2.11 -28.02 4.67
C SER A 75 -2.56 -28.10 6.15
N LYS A 76 -2.17 -27.14 6.99
CA LYS A 76 -2.50 -27.11 8.44
C LYS A 76 -2.89 -25.73 8.96
N LEU A 77 -3.98 -25.16 8.41
CA LEU A 77 -4.93 -24.30 9.14
C LEU A 77 -6.18 -24.05 8.28
N LYS A 78 -7.07 -25.06 8.19
CA LYS A 78 -8.43 -24.87 7.65
C LYS A 78 -9.34 -24.19 8.69
N SER A 79 -8.93 -23.05 9.23
CA SER A 79 -9.87 -22.07 9.78
C SER A 79 -10.52 -21.35 8.60
N THR A 80 -11.41 -22.03 7.89
CA THR A 80 -12.24 -21.42 6.86
C THR A 80 -13.01 -20.27 7.49
N TRP A 81 -12.66 -19.04 7.11
CA TRP A 81 -13.34 -17.82 7.52
C TRP A 81 -14.77 -17.86 6.97
N ARG A 82 -15.68 -18.39 7.80
CA ARG A 82 -17.09 -18.65 7.49
C ARG A 82 -17.97 -17.56 8.05
N LEU A 83 -18.77 -16.96 7.18
CA LEU A 83 -19.97 -16.25 7.57
C LEU A 83 -21.16 -17.22 7.45
N SER A 84 -21.52 -17.83 8.58
CA SER A 84 -22.75 -18.62 8.69
C SER A 84 -23.83 -17.79 9.40
N PRO A 85 -24.78 -17.21 8.66
CA PRO A 85 -26.15 -17.18 9.14
C PRO A 85 -26.67 -18.61 9.19
N HIS A 86 -27.34 -18.98 10.28
CA HIS A 86 -28.22 -20.14 10.32
C HIS A 86 -29.48 -19.97 9.42
N THR A 87 -29.55 -18.90 8.61
CA THR A 87 -30.74 -18.43 7.88
C THR A 87 -30.53 -18.14 6.38
N LEU A 88 -29.34 -17.78 5.88
CA LEU A 88 -29.11 -17.76 4.41
C LEU A 88 -28.84 -19.19 3.94
N ARG A 89 -29.92 -19.90 3.61
CA ARG A 89 -29.81 -21.13 2.81
C ARG A 89 -29.20 -20.76 1.47
N THR A 90 -28.28 -21.59 0.98
CA THR A 90 -27.66 -21.40 -0.35
C THR A 90 -28.72 -21.30 -1.46
N LYS A 91 -29.82 -22.05 -1.37
CA LYS A 91 -30.96 -21.97 -2.32
C LYS A 91 -31.69 -20.63 -2.36
N SER A 92 -31.54 -19.77 -1.35
CA SER A 92 -32.21 -18.45 -1.26
C SER A 92 -31.24 -17.26 -1.37
N CYS A 93 -29.96 -17.49 -1.67
CA CYS A 93 -29.01 -16.41 -1.93
C CYS A 93 -29.21 -15.83 -3.33
N SER A 94 -29.20 -14.49 -3.48
CA SER A 94 -29.10 -13.88 -4.81
C SER A 94 -27.76 -14.15 -5.52
N CYS A 95 -26.76 -14.65 -4.80
CA CYS A 95 -25.47 -15.10 -5.32
C CYS A 95 -25.50 -16.50 -5.97
N THR A 96 -26.51 -17.31 -5.68
CA THR A 96 -26.74 -18.63 -6.33
C THR A 96 -27.88 -18.58 -7.34
N PHE A 97 -28.76 -17.56 -7.24
CA PHE A 97 -29.94 -17.42 -8.08
C PHE A 97 -29.93 -16.07 -8.83
N ILE A 98 -29.11 -15.98 -9.87
CA ILE A 98 -29.34 -15.03 -10.97
C ILE A 98 -30.24 -15.74 -11.99
N ARG A 99 -31.34 -15.08 -12.40
CA ARG A 99 -32.22 -15.62 -13.45
C ARG A 99 -31.40 -15.83 -14.73
N PRO A 100 -31.55 -16.95 -15.47
CA PRO A 100 -30.75 -17.22 -16.66
C PRO A 100 -30.74 -16.06 -17.68
N GLU A 101 -31.88 -15.40 -17.86
CA GLU A 101 -32.12 -14.20 -18.68
C GLU A 101 -31.27 -12.96 -18.29
N ARG A 102 -30.60 -13.00 -17.13
CA ARG A 102 -29.78 -11.91 -16.56
C ARG A 102 -28.37 -12.36 -16.23
N LEU A 103 -27.96 -13.56 -16.64
CA LEU A 103 -26.57 -13.96 -16.54
C LEU A 103 -25.75 -13.15 -17.57
N PRO A 104 -24.63 -12.53 -17.17
CA PRO A 104 -23.76 -11.84 -18.10
C PRO A 104 -23.16 -12.85 -19.08
N THR A 105 -23.27 -12.56 -20.38
CA THR A 105 -22.78 -13.43 -21.46
C THR A 105 -21.32 -13.14 -21.79
N THR A 106 -20.85 -11.92 -21.51
CA THR A 106 -19.47 -11.49 -21.75
C THR A 106 -18.73 -11.12 -20.47
N SER A 107 -17.40 -11.17 -20.49
CA SER A 107 -16.55 -10.71 -19.38
C SER A 107 -16.79 -9.24 -19.04
N ALA A 108 -17.14 -8.40 -20.02
CA ALA A 108 -17.44 -6.99 -19.83
C ALA A 108 -18.77 -6.78 -19.09
N GLU A 109 -19.85 -7.44 -19.54
CA GLU A 109 -21.15 -7.43 -18.84
C GLU A 109 -21.03 -7.89 -17.40
N TYR A 110 -20.20 -8.92 -17.16
CA TYR A 110 -19.94 -9.45 -15.83
C TYR A 110 -19.29 -8.41 -14.91
N VAL A 111 -18.22 -7.76 -15.36
CA VAL A 111 -17.53 -6.71 -14.60
C VAL A 111 -18.47 -5.54 -14.33
N THR A 112 -19.23 -5.09 -15.33
CA THR A 112 -20.24 -4.03 -15.16
C THR A 112 -21.29 -4.42 -14.11
N LEU A 113 -21.88 -5.61 -14.20
CA LEU A 113 -22.86 -6.11 -13.24
C LEU A 113 -22.33 -6.10 -11.79
N MET A 114 -21.09 -6.55 -11.59
CA MET A 114 -20.49 -6.61 -10.26
C MET A 114 -20.08 -5.23 -9.73
N ARG A 115 -19.60 -4.32 -10.58
CA ARG A 115 -19.38 -2.91 -10.23
C ARG A 115 -20.69 -2.21 -9.82
N ASP A 116 -21.76 -2.42 -10.58
CA ASP A 116 -23.11 -1.91 -10.28
C ASP A 116 -23.65 -2.42 -8.95
N ARG A 117 -23.45 -3.72 -8.66
CA ARG A 117 -23.81 -4.32 -7.37
C ARG A 117 -22.99 -3.73 -6.23
N PHE A 118 -21.71 -3.46 -6.44
CA PHE A 118 -20.85 -2.82 -5.45
C PHE A 118 -21.26 -1.37 -5.19
N ASP A 119 -21.51 -0.55 -6.21
CA ASP A 119 -21.92 0.86 -6.02
C ASP A 119 -23.25 0.98 -5.26
N LYS A 120 -24.25 0.17 -5.64
CA LYS A 120 -25.54 0.07 -4.93
C LYS A 120 -25.40 -0.46 -3.50
N PHE A 121 -24.37 -1.25 -3.21
CA PHE A 121 -24.05 -1.72 -1.87
C PHE A 121 -23.34 -0.64 -1.04
N TRP A 122 -22.32 0.00 -1.62
CA TRP A 122 -21.51 1.06 -1.03
C TRP A 122 -22.35 2.27 -0.62
N SER A 123 -23.14 2.81 -1.55
CA SER A 123 -24.05 3.94 -1.29
C SER A 123 -25.05 3.69 -0.15
N ARG A 124 -25.47 2.43 0.05
CA ARG A 124 -26.31 2.02 1.19
C ARG A 124 -25.53 1.85 2.49
N LEU A 125 -24.30 1.34 2.43
CA LEU A 125 -23.46 1.09 3.61
C LEU A 125 -22.90 2.39 4.20
N VAL A 126 -22.39 3.29 3.36
CA VAL A 126 -21.59 4.43 3.82
C VAL A 126 -22.22 5.81 3.57
N HIS A 127 -23.32 5.86 2.81
CA HIS A 127 -24.02 7.08 2.37
C HIS A 127 -23.17 8.05 1.56
N LEU A 128 -22.31 7.51 0.70
CA LEU A 128 -21.43 8.25 -0.23
C LEU A 128 -21.53 7.62 -1.63
N SER A 129 -21.28 8.41 -2.68
CA SER A 129 -21.01 7.87 -4.01
C SER A 129 -19.71 7.06 -4.01
N THR A 130 -19.57 6.12 -4.95
CA THR A 130 -18.25 5.53 -5.24
C THR A 130 -17.39 6.55 -5.99
N THR A 131 -16.06 6.49 -5.77
CA THR A 131 -15.08 7.23 -6.57
C THR A 131 -14.53 6.33 -7.67
N THR A 132 -13.95 6.93 -8.72
CA THR A 132 -13.23 6.19 -9.77
C THR A 132 -12.14 5.28 -9.20
N GLU A 133 -11.38 5.75 -8.22
CA GLU A 133 -10.33 4.98 -7.53
C GLU A 133 -10.89 3.72 -6.87
N LEU A 134 -12.03 3.84 -6.19
CA LEU A 134 -12.70 2.72 -5.54
C LEU A 134 -13.27 1.72 -6.55
N LEU A 135 -13.92 2.20 -7.61
CA LEU A 135 -14.44 1.34 -8.67
C LEU A 135 -13.33 0.56 -9.38
N LEU A 136 -12.17 1.19 -9.63
CA LEU A 136 -10.99 0.52 -10.19
C LEU A 136 -10.40 -0.53 -9.24
N ALA A 137 -10.34 -0.24 -7.93
CA ALA A 137 -9.91 -1.22 -6.94
C ALA A 137 -10.85 -2.44 -6.89
N VAL A 138 -12.17 -2.20 -6.92
CA VAL A 138 -13.23 -3.22 -6.98
C VAL A 138 -13.15 -4.05 -8.24
N GLU A 139 -12.98 -3.42 -9.41
CA GLU A 139 -12.83 -4.08 -10.70
C GLU A 139 -11.63 -5.04 -10.73
N ARG A 140 -10.48 -4.64 -10.17
CA ARG A 140 -9.32 -5.53 -10.07
C ARG A 140 -9.59 -6.75 -9.20
N VAL A 141 -10.31 -6.59 -8.07
CA VAL A 141 -10.73 -7.73 -7.24
C VAL A 141 -11.65 -8.66 -8.03
N ILE A 142 -12.67 -8.13 -8.71
CA ILE A 142 -13.60 -8.89 -9.56
C ILE A 142 -12.87 -9.67 -10.66
N LEU A 143 -11.95 -9.02 -11.38
CA LEU A 143 -11.15 -9.64 -12.44
C LEU A 143 -10.22 -10.73 -11.89
N GLN A 144 -9.63 -10.53 -10.71
CA GLN A 144 -8.79 -11.52 -10.07
C GLN A 144 -9.60 -12.71 -9.55
N LEU A 145 -10.77 -12.50 -8.96
CA LEU A 145 -11.70 -13.58 -8.57
C LEU A 145 -12.13 -14.41 -9.79
N ARG A 146 -12.49 -13.76 -10.91
CA ARG A 146 -12.84 -14.43 -12.17
C ARG A 146 -11.73 -15.33 -12.70
N ARG A 147 -10.45 -14.93 -12.57
CA ARG A 147 -9.29 -15.77 -12.94
C ARG A 147 -9.19 -17.07 -12.13
N PHE A 148 -9.78 -17.12 -10.93
CA PHE A 148 -9.91 -18.33 -10.11
C PHE A 148 -11.24 -19.07 -10.31
N GLY A 149 -12.02 -18.74 -11.35
CA GLY A 149 -13.34 -19.33 -11.59
C GLY A 149 -14.41 -18.90 -10.59
N ILE A 150 -14.21 -17.77 -9.91
CA ILE A 150 -15.18 -17.17 -8.99
C ILE A 150 -15.86 -16.02 -9.69
N GLU A 151 -17.17 -16.14 -9.91
CA GLU A 151 -17.96 -15.13 -10.63
C GLU A 151 -19.12 -14.57 -9.79
N LEU A 152 -19.78 -15.32 -8.92
CA LEU A 152 -20.95 -14.79 -8.19
C LEU A 152 -20.69 -14.65 -6.69
N GLU A 153 -20.25 -13.45 -6.29
CA GLU A 153 -20.03 -13.10 -4.89
C GLU A 153 -21.27 -12.47 -4.24
N HIS A 154 -21.35 -12.66 -2.94
CA HIS A 154 -22.17 -11.89 -2.02
C HIS A 154 -21.29 -10.82 -1.36
N LEU A 155 -21.76 -9.58 -1.34
CA LEU A 155 -21.07 -8.45 -0.71
C LEU A 155 -21.64 -8.24 0.69
N VAL A 156 -20.77 -8.27 1.70
CA VAL A 156 -21.08 -7.90 3.09
C VAL A 156 -20.06 -6.87 3.52
N GLY A 157 -20.45 -5.92 4.35
CA GLY A 157 -19.51 -4.90 4.80
C GLY A 157 -19.90 -4.30 6.12
N ARG A 158 -18.89 -3.78 6.80
CA ARG A 158 -18.98 -3.12 8.10
C ARG A 158 -18.19 -1.83 8.08
N GLU A 159 -18.74 -0.84 8.74
CA GLU A 159 -17.98 0.29 9.24
C GLU A 159 -17.35 -0.12 10.57
N LEU A 160 -16.02 -0.02 10.65
CA LEU A 160 -15.28 -0.13 11.90
C LEU A 160 -15.30 1.24 12.58
N GLY A 161 -15.77 1.25 13.82
CA GLY A 161 -16.10 2.47 14.54
C GLY A 161 -14.91 3.42 14.70
N VAL A 162 -15.20 4.71 14.65
CA VAL A 162 -14.26 5.83 14.75
C VAL A 162 -13.38 5.77 16.02
N ASP A 163 -13.85 5.13 17.10
CA ASP A 163 -13.07 4.95 18.32
C ASP A 163 -11.91 3.92 18.17
N MET A 164 -11.97 2.98 17.21
CA MET A 164 -10.86 2.04 16.92
C MET A 164 -9.62 2.74 16.35
N THR A 165 -9.79 3.93 15.75
CA THR A 165 -8.73 4.66 15.03
C THR A 165 -8.23 5.91 15.79
N ASN A 166 -8.51 5.98 17.11
CA ASN A 166 -8.32 7.19 17.92
C ASN A 166 -9.01 8.43 17.31
N ARG A 167 -10.18 8.22 16.69
CA ARG A 167 -11.00 9.24 16.03
C ARG A 167 -10.36 9.98 14.85
N LYS A 168 -9.35 9.39 14.19
CA LYS A 168 -8.68 10.01 13.04
C LYS A 168 -9.19 9.52 11.68
N ARG A 169 -9.75 8.30 11.62
CA ARG A 169 -10.17 7.64 10.36
C ARG A 169 -11.49 6.89 10.53
N ARG A 170 -12.31 6.86 9.48
CA ARG A 170 -13.46 5.96 9.36
C ARG A 170 -13.04 4.80 8.45
N GLU A 171 -13.01 3.59 8.98
CA GLU A 171 -12.56 2.40 8.23
C GLU A 171 -13.76 1.57 7.79
N ILE A 172 -13.82 1.20 6.51
CA ILE A 172 -14.89 0.39 5.94
C ILE A 172 -14.29 -0.86 5.32
N SER A 173 -14.71 -2.02 5.83
CA SER A 173 -14.32 -3.34 5.33
C SER A 173 -15.49 -3.90 4.51
N VAL A 174 -15.23 -4.27 3.25
CA VAL A 174 -16.17 -4.94 2.35
C VAL A 174 -15.62 -6.31 1.98
N LEU A 175 -16.33 -7.36 2.38
CA LEU A 175 -16.03 -8.75 2.19
C LEU A 175 -16.81 -9.31 0.98
N PHE A 176 -16.09 -9.93 0.08
CA PHE A 176 -16.57 -10.75 -1.03
C PHE A 176 -16.64 -12.19 -0.53
N LEU A 177 -17.84 -12.78 -0.57
CA LEU A 177 -18.12 -14.10 -0.03
C LEU A 177 -18.76 -14.99 -1.10
N VAL A 178 -18.48 -16.29 -1.07
CA VAL A 178 -19.12 -17.27 -1.98
C VAL A 178 -19.73 -18.42 -1.19
N PRO A 179 -20.79 -19.08 -1.72
CA PRO A 179 -21.31 -20.33 -1.17
C PRO A 179 -20.22 -21.36 -0.84
N GLU A 180 -20.32 -22.03 0.30
CA GLU A 180 -19.45 -23.16 0.61
C GLU A 180 -20.10 -24.46 0.11
N GLY A 181 -19.49 -25.07 -0.92
CA GLY A 181 -19.97 -26.29 -1.60
C GLY A 181 -19.78 -27.58 -0.78
N SER A 182 -20.18 -27.58 0.49
CA SER A 182 -20.27 -28.82 1.29
C SER A 182 -21.45 -29.67 0.80
N SER A 183 -21.22 -30.97 0.65
CA SER A 183 -22.08 -31.93 -0.06
C SER A 183 -23.42 -32.28 0.61
N ALA A 184 -23.90 -31.45 1.54
CA ALA A 184 -25.26 -31.52 2.03
C ALA A 184 -26.16 -30.69 1.10
N GLU A 185 -27.33 -31.22 0.73
CA GLU A 185 -28.24 -30.58 -0.24
C GLU A 185 -28.77 -29.20 0.19
N ASP A 186 -28.51 -28.78 1.43
CA ASP A 186 -28.84 -27.46 2.01
C ASP A 186 -27.59 -26.70 2.53
N GLY A 187 -26.41 -26.91 1.93
CA GLY A 187 -25.12 -26.32 2.35
C GLY A 187 -25.23 -24.91 2.92
N ILE A 188 -24.85 -24.73 4.20
CA ILE A 188 -25.10 -23.51 4.97
C ILE A 188 -23.84 -22.64 5.02
N GLY A 189 -24.02 -21.34 4.71
CA GLY A 189 -23.00 -20.32 4.92
C GLY A 189 -22.16 -19.99 3.69
N HIS A 190 -21.37 -18.93 3.84
CA HIS A 190 -20.46 -18.45 2.81
C HIS A 190 -19.03 -18.42 3.34
N ARG A 191 -18.07 -18.77 2.49
CA ARG A 191 -16.64 -18.57 2.73
C ARG A 191 -16.21 -17.22 2.20
N TRP A 192 -15.35 -16.53 2.96
CA TRP A 192 -14.68 -15.34 2.48
C TRP A 192 -13.68 -15.66 1.35
N VAL A 193 -13.65 -14.82 0.31
CA VAL A 193 -12.70 -14.91 -0.81
C VAL A 193 -11.87 -13.64 -0.98
N ALA A 194 -12.44 -12.44 -0.91
CA ALA A 194 -11.65 -11.21 -0.98
C ALA A 194 -12.17 -10.14 -0.01
N GLU A 195 -11.30 -9.22 0.41
CA GLU A 195 -11.67 -8.06 1.21
C GLU A 195 -11.13 -6.80 0.55
N ILE A 196 -11.95 -5.75 0.53
CA ILE A 196 -11.53 -4.37 0.25
C ILE A 196 -11.68 -3.58 1.55
N LEU A 197 -10.59 -2.98 2.01
CA LEU A 197 -10.54 -2.09 3.15
C LEU A 197 -10.35 -0.66 2.64
N VAL A 198 -11.30 0.22 2.94
CA VAL A 198 -11.27 1.63 2.57
C VAL A 198 -11.10 2.47 3.84
N HIS A 199 -10.10 3.34 3.85
CA HIS A 199 -9.92 4.33 4.89
C HIS A 199 -10.48 5.66 4.38
N LEU A 200 -11.45 6.25 5.09
CA LEU A 200 -11.94 7.59 4.85
C LEU A 200 -11.33 8.56 5.87
N ARG A 201 -10.89 9.71 5.37
CA ARG A 201 -10.45 10.83 6.20
C ARG A 201 -11.67 11.47 6.86
N ILE A 202 -11.57 11.77 8.16
CA ILE A 202 -12.62 12.49 8.89
C ILE A 202 -12.43 14.00 8.64
N GLY A 203 -13.42 14.64 8.03
CA GLY A 203 -13.38 16.05 7.63
C GLY A 203 -14.64 16.51 6.89
N LYS A 204 -14.65 17.77 6.41
CA LYS A 204 -15.70 18.26 5.49
C LYS A 204 -15.48 17.63 4.13
N GLY A 205 -16.38 16.71 3.74
CA GLY A 205 -16.16 15.81 2.61
C GLY A 205 -15.40 14.56 3.08
N ALA A 206 -16.07 13.42 3.11
CA ALA A 206 -15.46 12.15 3.50
C ALA A 206 -14.63 11.59 2.33
N GLU A 207 -13.44 12.15 2.14
CA GLU A 207 -12.50 11.70 1.12
C GLU A 207 -11.92 10.32 1.42
N ILE A 208 -11.73 9.52 0.38
CA ILE A 208 -10.92 8.31 0.46
C ILE A 208 -9.47 8.72 0.73
N GLU A 209 -8.88 8.17 1.80
CA GLU A 209 -7.47 8.31 2.14
C GLU A 209 -6.64 7.18 1.52
N ASN A 210 -7.14 5.94 1.63
CA ASN A 210 -6.47 4.74 1.13
C ASN A 210 -7.49 3.64 0.80
N ILE A 211 -7.15 2.78 -0.16
CA ILE A 211 -7.88 1.56 -0.47
C ILE A 211 -6.86 0.41 -0.46
N ALA A 212 -7.19 -0.70 0.18
CA ALA A 212 -6.39 -1.92 0.17
C ALA A 212 -7.26 -3.13 -0.15
N SER A 213 -6.71 -4.13 -0.83
CA SER A 213 -7.38 -5.39 -1.16
C SER A 213 -6.54 -6.60 -0.75
N ARG A 214 -7.18 -7.66 -0.27
CA ARG A 214 -6.52 -8.94 0.05
C ARG A 214 -7.39 -10.14 -0.29
N TYR A 215 -6.79 -11.31 -0.41
CA TYR A 215 -7.42 -12.52 -0.95
C TYR A 215 -7.24 -13.74 -0.03
N TRP A 216 -8.15 -14.72 -0.13
CA TRP A 216 -8.13 -15.94 0.69
C TRP A 216 -6.88 -16.81 0.58
N PHE A 217 -6.19 -16.77 -0.56
CA PHE A 217 -4.95 -17.52 -0.77
C PHE A 217 -3.70 -16.82 -0.23
N ASP A 218 -3.77 -15.50 0.01
CA ASP A 218 -2.71 -14.69 0.62
C ASP A 218 -3.34 -13.56 1.45
N TRP A 219 -3.88 -13.95 2.62
CA TRP A 219 -4.62 -13.04 3.51
C TRP A 219 -3.69 -12.16 4.38
N GLU A 220 -2.40 -12.51 4.37
CA GLU A 220 -1.28 -11.82 5.02
C GLU A 220 -0.63 -10.78 4.07
N ASP A 221 -1.28 -10.43 2.96
CA ASP A 221 -0.81 -9.43 2.03
C ASP A 221 -1.91 -8.44 1.65
N TRP A 222 -1.62 -7.15 1.81
CA TRP A 222 -2.49 -6.05 1.40
C TRP A 222 -1.95 -5.43 0.11
N THR A 223 -2.67 -5.64 -0.98
CA THR A 223 -2.43 -4.97 -2.26
C THR A 223 -3.07 -3.59 -2.26
N VAL A 224 -2.34 -2.54 -2.65
CA VAL A 224 -2.80 -1.14 -2.64
C VAL A 224 -2.69 -0.55 -4.05
N PRO A 225 -3.74 0.08 -4.63
CA PRO A 225 -3.60 0.87 -5.86
C PRO A 225 -2.62 2.01 -5.61
N GLN A 226 -1.53 2.05 -6.37
CA GLN A 226 -0.46 2.99 -6.09
C GLN A 226 0.29 3.35 -7.38
N ALA A 227 0.27 4.62 -7.74
CA ALA A 227 1.07 5.13 -8.85
C ALA A 227 2.56 4.99 -8.53
N PHE A 228 3.34 4.63 -9.55
CA PHE A 228 4.75 4.28 -9.43
C PHE A 228 5.67 5.43 -9.90
N ASP A 229 5.29 6.66 -9.59
CA ASP A 229 5.99 7.86 -10.05
C ASP A 229 7.04 8.31 -9.02
N TYR A 230 8.31 8.21 -9.42
CA TYR A 230 9.47 8.61 -8.63
C TYR A 230 10.34 9.59 -9.41
N VAL A 231 10.84 10.59 -8.69
CA VAL A 231 11.91 11.45 -9.16
C VAL A 231 13.21 10.92 -8.58
N ALA A 232 14.18 10.62 -9.43
CA ALA A 232 15.52 10.20 -9.00
C ALA A 232 16.19 11.35 -8.22
N ASP A 233 16.88 11.03 -7.12
CA ASP A 233 17.70 12.00 -6.41
C ASP A 233 19.03 12.16 -7.18
N SER A 234 19.08 13.12 -8.11
CA SER A 234 20.24 13.35 -9.00
C SER A 234 21.56 13.56 -8.27
N SER A 235 21.51 13.90 -6.97
CA SER A 235 22.68 14.04 -6.09
C SER A 235 23.28 12.70 -5.60
N ARG A 236 22.65 11.55 -5.88
CA ARG A 236 23.07 10.24 -5.35
C ARG A 236 23.22 9.15 -6.42
N GLU A 237 24.38 8.50 -6.41
CA GLU A 237 24.67 7.35 -7.27
C GLU A 237 23.84 6.10 -6.90
N LEU A 238 23.32 5.44 -7.93
CA LEU A 238 22.82 4.06 -7.89
C LEU A 238 23.89 3.09 -7.38
N LYS A 239 23.59 2.29 -6.36
CA LYS A 239 24.51 1.29 -5.79
C LYS A 239 24.09 -0.13 -6.15
N GLN A 240 25.02 -0.91 -6.71
CA GLN A 240 24.78 -2.29 -7.11
C GLN A 240 25.32 -3.28 -6.07
N VAL A 241 24.48 -4.23 -5.67
CA VAL A 241 24.85 -5.33 -4.75
C VAL A 241 24.67 -6.66 -5.48
N LYS A 242 25.78 -7.33 -5.80
CA LYS A 242 25.73 -8.64 -6.48
C LYS A 242 25.24 -9.72 -5.52
N VAL A 243 24.37 -10.60 -6.02
CA VAL A 243 23.95 -11.81 -5.30
C VAL A 243 24.93 -12.93 -5.62
N GLU A 244 25.86 -13.14 -4.70
CA GLU A 244 26.86 -14.19 -4.75
C GLU A 244 26.21 -15.58 -4.90
N ALA A 245 26.83 -16.44 -5.70
CA ALA A 245 26.29 -17.73 -6.06
C ALA A 245 26.44 -18.72 -4.90
N LYS A 246 25.46 -19.62 -4.71
CA LYS A 246 25.55 -20.73 -3.74
C LYS A 246 26.82 -21.60 -3.82
N LYS A 247 27.61 -21.50 -4.90
CA LYS A 247 28.90 -22.19 -5.05
C LYS A 247 30.04 -21.50 -4.29
N GLU A 248 29.89 -20.23 -3.94
CA GLU A 248 30.87 -19.40 -3.23
C GLU A 248 30.78 -19.57 -1.70
N GLY A 249 29.89 -20.45 -1.21
CA GLY A 249 29.78 -20.83 0.21
C GLY A 249 29.09 -19.79 1.12
N VAL A 250 28.95 -18.54 0.67
CA VAL A 250 28.44 -17.43 1.49
C VAL A 250 26.99 -17.67 1.96
N PRO A 251 26.71 -17.62 3.27
CA PRO A 251 25.36 -17.70 3.83
C PRO A 251 24.42 -16.60 3.33
N TRP A 252 23.16 -16.97 3.04
CA TRP A 252 22.13 -16.01 2.58
C TRP A 252 21.93 -14.83 3.55
N ILE A 253 22.08 -15.07 4.85
CA ILE A 253 21.96 -14.04 5.90
C ILE A 253 23.00 -12.93 5.73
N GLU A 254 24.24 -13.26 5.34
CA GLU A 254 25.32 -12.31 5.11
C GLU A 254 25.10 -11.49 3.84
N ILE A 255 24.62 -12.13 2.77
CA ILE A 255 24.25 -11.47 1.51
C ILE A 255 23.14 -10.42 1.76
N VAL A 256 22.13 -10.75 2.57
CA VAL A 256 21.03 -9.84 2.92
C VAL A 256 21.46 -8.76 3.94
N ALA A 257 22.41 -9.05 4.83
CA ALA A 257 23.01 -8.06 5.72
C ALA A 257 23.85 -7.02 4.93
N LYS A 258 24.62 -7.47 3.93
CA LYS A 258 25.38 -6.62 2.99
C LYS A 258 24.47 -5.69 2.20
N LEU A 259 23.32 -6.19 1.71
CA LEU A 259 22.27 -5.34 1.13
C LEU A 259 21.73 -4.33 2.14
N GLY A 260 21.47 -4.78 3.38
CA GLY A 260 21.00 -3.92 4.47
C GLY A 260 21.92 -2.72 4.74
N GLN A 261 23.22 -2.95 4.90
CA GLN A 261 24.22 -1.88 5.10
C GLN A 261 24.22 -0.85 3.96
N VAL A 262 24.04 -1.30 2.71
CA VAL A 262 23.93 -0.41 1.55
C VAL A 262 22.65 0.42 1.60
N VAL A 263 21.52 -0.19 1.99
CA VAL A 263 20.23 0.51 2.17
C VAL A 263 20.29 1.57 3.26
N GLU A 264 20.86 1.24 4.43
CA GLU A 264 21.01 2.20 5.54
C GLU A 264 21.88 3.39 5.14
N LYS A 265 22.99 3.14 4.42
CA LYS A 265 23.86 4.19 3.88
C LYS A 265 23.18 5.05 2.81
N VAL A 266 22.47 4.44 1.85
CA VAL A 266 21.80 5.14 0.74
C VAL A 266 20.59 5.94 1.23
N GLY A 267 19.80 5.39 2.15
CA GLY A 267 18.64 6.07 2.74
C GLY A 267 18.98 7.04 3.86
N SER A 268 20.16 6.89 4.49
CA SER A 268 20.50 7.55 5.76
C SER A 268 19.46 7.23 6.85
N CYS A 269 19.16 5.94 6.98
CA CYS A 269 18.04 5.41 7.76
C CYS A 269 18.35 4.06 8.43
N ARG A 270 17.52 3.65 9.40
CA ARG A 270 17.60 2.32 10.05
C ARG A 270 16.61 1.33 9.44
N LEU A 271 17.02 0.06 9.34
CA LEU A 271 16.17 -1.04 8.88
C LEU A 271 15.07 -1.43 9.89
N ILE A 272 13.99 -1.99 9.36
CA ILE A 272 12.96 -2.68 10.15
C ILE A 272 13.45 -4.05 10.64
N GLN A 273 12.96 -4.52 11.78
CA GLN A 273 13.34 -5.82 12.37
C GLN A 273 13.12 -7.01 11.41
N ASP A 274 12.07 -6.98 10.60
CA ASP A 274 11.71 -8.06 9.68
C ASP A 274 12.34 -7.95 8.29
N TRP A 275 13.31 -7.04 8.10
CA TRP A 275 14.07 -6.81 6.86
C TRP A 275 14.44 -8.11 6.12
N THR A 276 15.12 -9.02 6.84
CA THR A 276 15.59 -10.29 6.26
C THR A 276 14.45 -11.19 5.81
N LYS A 277 13.32 -11.20 6.52
CA LYS A 277 12.13 -11.97 6.13
C LYS A 277 11.54 -11.40 4.84
N THR A 278 11.42 -10.08 4.74
CA THR A 278 10.89 -9.36 3.57
C THR A 278 11.73 -9.61 2.32
N ILE A 279 13.05 -9.43 2.37
CA ILE A 279 13.94 -9.74 1.23
C ILE A 279 13.88 -11.22 0.84
N THR A 280 13.74 -12.11 1.82
CA THR A 280 13.59 -13.55 1.60
C THR A 280 12.21 -13.91 1.00
N ARG A 281 11.13 -13.19 1.34
CA ARG A 281 9.79 -13.36 0.74
C ARG A 281 9.86 -13.04 -0.75
N VAL A 282 10.31 -11.84 -1.11
CA VAL A 282 10.42 -11.40 -2.53
C VAL A 282 11.29 -12.34 -3.34
N THR A 283 12.47 -12.70 -2.82
CA THR A 283 13.38 -13.63 -3.53
C THR A 283 12.77 -15.03 -3.69
N LYS A 284 11.91 -15.49 -2.77
CA LYS A 284 11.19 -16.77 -2.89
C LYS A 284 10.03 -16.69 -3.88
N GLU A 285 9.31 -15.58 -3.92
CA GLU A 285 8.18 -15.34 -4.83
C GLU A 285 8.68 -15.33 -6.28
N LEU A 286 9.64 -14.46 -6.63
CA LEU A 286 10.32 -14.47 -7.94
C LEU A 286 10.82 -15.87 -8.36
N LYS A 287 11.34 -16.64 -7.40
CA LYS A 287 11.84 -18.00 -7.66
C LYS A 287 10.73 -19.00 -8.02
N LYS A 288 9.49 -18.83 -7.53
CA LYS A 288 8.35 -19.67 -7.95
C LYS A 288 8.08 -19.50 -9.44
N ASP A 289 8.23 -18.28 -9.96
CA ASP A 289 8.00 -17.93 -11.36
C ASP A 289 9.18 -18.25 -12.29
N GLY A 290 10.15 -19.02 -11.78
CA GLY A 290 11.35 -19.45 -12.49
C GLY A 290 12.48 -18.41 -12.52
N GLU A 291 12.32 -17.30 -11.79
CA GLU A 291 13.22 -16.15 -11.84
C GLU A 291 14.22 -16.16 -10.69
N LYS A 292 15.50 -15.91 -11.01
CA LYS A 292 16.56 -15.91 -10.02
C LYS A 292 17.24 -14.56 -9.97
N VAL A 293 17.08 -13.87 -8.85
CA VAL A 293 17.82 -12.65 -8.51
C VAL A 293 19.32 -12.91 -8.65
N PHE A 294 20.03 -11.99 -9.31
CA PHE A 294 21.49 -12.02 -9.45
C PHE A 294 22.16 -10.73 -8.98
N GLN A 295 21.40 -9.65 -8.85
CA GLN A 295 21.87 -8.34 -8.42
C GLN A 295 20.70 -7.54 -7.84
N TRP A 296 20.99 -6.68 -6.87
CA TRP A 296 20.12 -5.60 -6.46
C TRP A 296 20.69 -4.26 -6.88
N GLU A 297 19.79 -3.34 -7.21
CA GLU A 297 20.10 -1.94 -7.50
C GLU A 297 19.39 -1.07 -6.48
N VAL A 298 20.17 -0.31 -5.71
CA VAL A 298 19.70 0.46 -4.54
C VAL A 298 19.97 1.93 -4.78
N GLU A 299 18.94 2.74 -4.71
CA GLU A 299 19.01 4.20 -4.85
C GLU A 299 18.03 4.89 -3.92
N LYS A 300 18.27 6.18 -3.66
CA LYS A 300 17.33 7.04 -2.94
C LYS A 300 16.53 7.81 -3.98
N VAL A 301 15.21 7.79 -3.85
CA VAL A 301 14.28 8.48 -4.74
C VAL A 301 13.30 9.31 -3.93
N TRP A 302 12.65 10.25 -4.59
CA TRP A 302 11.58 11.05 -4.03
C TRP A 302 10.26 10.61 -4.63
N ARG A 303 9.30 10.30 -3.77
CA ARG A 303 7.96 9.90 -4.19
C ARG A 303 6.96 11.00 -3.90
N LYS A 304 6.13 11.35 -4.88
CA LYS A 304 4.96 12.20 -4.68
C LYS A 304 3.75 11.36 -4.28
N HIS A 305 3.00 11.81 -3.28
CA HIS A 305 1.72 11.25 -2.89
C HIS A 305 0.76 12.39 -2.54
N ARG A 306 -0.19 12.65 -3.45
CA ARG A 306 -1.01 13.87 -3.46
C ARG A 306 -0.09 15.10 -3.49
N GLU A 307 -0.21 15.98 -2.51
CA GLU A 307 0.59 17.20 -2.36
C GLU A 307 1.94 16.96 -1.66
N ASN A 308 2.10 15.83 -0.97
CA ASN A 308 3.30 15.54 -0.19
C ASN A 308 4.38 14.86 -1.03
N VAL A 309 5.64 15.19 -0.77
CA VAL A 309 6.81 14.49 -1.33
C VAL A 309 7.63 13.93 -0.18
N PHE A 310 8.00 12.65 -0.24
CA PHE A 310 8.76 11.99 0.81
C PHE A 310 9.90 11.11 0.26
N PRO A 311 11.00 10.94 1.02
CA PRO A 311 12.14 10.16 0.58
C PRO A 311 11.88 8.66 0.75
N VAL A 312 12.31 7.88 -0.25
CA VAL A 312 12.13 6.43 -0.32
C VAL A 312 13.45 5.80 -0.76
N VAL A 313 13.82 4.64 -0.21
CA VAL A 313 14.87 3.79 -0.84
C VAL A 313 14.19 2.85 -1.81
N ARG A 314 14.59 2.91 -3.09
CA ARG A 314 14.19 1.97 -4.13
C ARG A 314 15.21 0.84 -4.22
N ILE A 315 14.72 -0.40 -4.34
CA ILE A 315 15.53 -1.61 -4.53
C ILE A 315 14.95 -2.39 -5.71
N ALA A 316 15.65 -2.37 -6.85
CA ALA A 316 15.32 -3.21 -7.99
C ALA A 316 15.94 -4.61 -7.84
N PHE A 317 15.14 -5.64 -8.08
CA PHE A 317 15.55 -7.05 -8.05
C PHE A 317 15.86 -7.50 -9.48
N ASN A 318 17.12 -7.41 -9.89
CA ASN A 318 17.55 -7.80 -11.22
C ASN A 318 17.63 -9.32 -11.31
N VAL A 319 16.86 -9.90 -12.24
CA VAL A 319 16.59 -11.33 -12.34
C VAL A 319 17.13 -11.94 -13.63
N ARG A 320 17.37 -13.25 -13.59
CA ARG A 320 17.59 -14.09 -14.76
C ARG A 320 16.56 -15.22 -14.83
N LYS A 321 16.12 -15.53 -16.04
CA LYS A 321 15.23 -16.64 -16.38
C LYS A 321 15.93 -17.48 -17.45
N ASN A 322 15.93 -18.81 -17.32
CA ASN A 322 16.60 -19.72 -18.27
C ASN A 322 18.07 -19.35 -18.62
N LYS A 323 18.84 -18.87 -17.63
CA LYS A 323 20.21 -18.31 -17.72
C LYS A 323 20.34 -16.92 -18.39
N GLN A 324 19.32 -16.43 -19.10
CA GLN A 324 19.29 -15.09 -19.68
C GLN A 324 18.95 -14.03 -18.61
N ARG A 325 19.61 -12.88 -18.63
CA ARG A 325 19.24 -11.72 -17.79
C ARG A 325 18.01 -11.04 -18.42
N LEU A 326 17.02 -10.68 -17.61
CA LEU A 326 15.91 -9.86 -18.09
C LEU A 326 16.34 -8.39 -18.14
N ALA A 327 15.72 -7.61 -19.04
CA ALA A 327 16.00 -6.19 -19.20
C ALA A 327 15.34 -5.35 -18.09
N THR A 328 14.17 -5.76 -17.63
CA THR A 328 13.48 -5.18 -16.48
C THR A 328 13.77 -5.96 -15.20
N PRO A 329 13.77 -5.31 -14.02
CA PRO A 329 13.79 -5.99 -12.73
C PRO A 329 12.51 -6.82 -12.56
N GLY A 330 12.60 -8.02 -11.97
CA GLY A 330 11.42 -8.86 -11.72
C GLY A 330 10.56 -8.34 -10.56
N ALA A 331 11.14 -7.54 -9.68
CA ALA A 331 10.43 -6.80 -8.63
C ALA A 331 11.13 -5.47 -8.31
N VAL A 332 10.38 -4.53 -7.76
CA VAL A 332 10.91 -3.32 -7.13
C VAL A 332 10.33 -3.17 -5.74
N MET A 333 11.20 -3.11 -4.73
CA MET A 333 10.85 -2.83 -3.34
C MET A 333 11.10 -1.36 -3.02
N LEU A 334 10.24 -0.79 -2.19
CA LEU A 334 10.26 0.58 -1.75
C LEU A 334 10.20 0.64 -0.23
N LEU A 335 11.10 1.43 0.36
CA LEU A 335 11.25 1.61 1.79
C LEU A 335 10.98 3.07 2.14
N GLU A 336 9.81 3.36 2.70
CA GLU A 336 9.41 4.72 3.05
C GLU A 336 10.18 5.20 4.28
N ILE A 337 11.02 6.23 4.11
CA ILE A 337 11.82 6.80 5.19
C ILE A 337 10.99 7.87 5.89
N SER A 338 10.55 7.59 7.12
CA SER A 338 10.01 8.62 7.98
C SER A 338 11.14 9.34 8.71
N ARG A 339 11.13 10.67 8.66
CA ARG A 339 11.91 11.51 9.58
C ARG A 339 11.04 11.77 10.80
N ASP A 340 11.44 11.23 11.95
CA ASP A 340 10.88 11.69 13.22
C ASP A 340 11.55 13.03 13.55
N LEU A 341 10.81 14.12 13.38
CA LEU A 341 11.31 15.50 13.40
C LEU A 341 11.92 15.94 14.75
N VAL A 342 11.84 15.10 15.78
CA VAL A 342 12.05 15.48 17.18
C VAL A 342 13.44 15.11 17.73
N ALA A 343 14.17 14.14 17.15
CA ALA A 343 15.43 13.69 17.77
C ALA A 343 16.52 13.05 16.89
N SER A 344 16.20 12.36 15.78
CA SER A 344 17.20 11.54 15.08
C SER A 344 17.73 12.16 13.78
N LYS A 345 19.06 12.19 13.61
CA LYS A 345 19.71 12.49 12.31
C LYS A 345 19.46 11.41 11.26
N GLU A 346 19.12 10.20 11.70
CA GLU A 346 18.80 9.05 10.85
C GLU A 346 17.27 8.89 10.75
N GLY A 347 16.78 8.61 9.55
CA GLY A 347 15.37 8.25 9.35
C GLY A 347 15.06 6.82 9.81
N ILE A 348 13.78 6.49 9.97
CA ILE A 348 13.32 5.13 10.26
C ILE A 348 12.42 4.67 9.11
N ILE A 349 12.67 3.47 8.59
CA ILE A 349 11.78 2.87 7.60
C ILE A 349 10.45 2.52 8.28
N ARG A 350 9.34 3.14 7.83
CA ARG A 350 8.00 2.87 8.40
C ARG A 350 7.18 1.89 7.58
N ASN A 351 7.22 2.00 6.25
CA ASN A 351 6.48 1.13 5.34
C ASN A 351 7.41 0.45 4.35
N VAL A 352 7.09 -0.80 4.04
CA VAL A 352 7.70 -1.55 2.93
C VAL A 352 6.60 -1.89 1.93
N SER A 353 6.87 -1.61 0.66
CA SER A 353 5.96 -1.88 -0.46
C SER A 353 6.74 -2.61 -1.55
N VAL A 354 6.15 -3.61 -2.18
CA VAL A 354 6.77 -4.37 -3.29
C VAL A 354 5.85 -4.35 -4.50
N LEU A 355 6.41 -4.10 -5.68
CA LEU A 355 5.75 -4.27 -6.97
C LEU A 355 6.46 -5.40 -7.72
N TYR A 356 5.70 -6.32 -8.32
CA TYR A 356 6.23 -7.34 -9.22
C TYR A 356 6.04 -6.95 -10.69
N GLU A 357 6.98 -7.37 -11.53
CA GLU A 357 6.89 -7.17 -12.98
C GLU A 357 5.76 -8.00 -13.59
N GLY A 358 4.96 -7.39 -14.46
CA GLY A 358 3.81 -8.03 -15.11
C GLY A 358 2.54 -8.14 -14.25
N GLU A 359 2.57 -7.69 -12.99
CA GLU A 359 1.35 -7.49 -12.22
C GLU A 359 0.62 -6.18 -12.60
N TRP A 360 -0.59 -6.01 -12.07
CA TRP A 360 -1.28 -4.72 -12.10
C TRP A 360 -0.46 -3.67 -11.33
N PRO A 361 -0.69 -2.35 -11.53
CA PRO A 361 -0.08 -1.29 -10.70
C PRO A 361 -0.65 -1.33 -9.28
N VAL A 362 -0.13 -2.27 -8.48
CA VAL A 362 -0.41 -2.49 -7.07
C VAL A 362 0.89 -2.64 -6.30
N CYS A 363 0.92 -2.05 -5.11
CA CYS A 363 1.96 -2.32 -4.13
C CYS A 363 1.49 -3.39 -3.16
N HIS A 364 2.30 -4.41 -2.91
CA HIS A 364 2.16 -5.41 -1.86
C HIS A 364 2.75 -4.83 -0.57
N HIS A 365 1.89 -4.55 0.41
CA HIS A 365 2.26 -3.94 1.69
C HIS A 365 2.49 -5.02 2.75
N TYR A 366 3.70 -5.57 2.78
CA TYR A 366 4.10 -6.53 3.81
C TYR A 366 4.18 -5.88 5.18
N ARG A 367 3.16 -6.13 6.00
CA ARG A 367 3.10 -5.70 7.40
C ARG A 367 3.41 -6.88 8.32
N THR A 368 4.05 -6.59 9.45
CA THR A 368 4.46 -7.57 10.45
C THR A 368 3.29 -8.18 11.23
N SER A 369 2.15 -7.47 11.27
CA SER A 369 0.89 -7.95 11.79
C SER A 369 -0.25 -7.46 10.91
N ILE A 370 -0.98 -8.40 10.32
CA ILE A 370 -2.24 -8.18 9.63
C ILE A 370 -3.28 -9.01 10.38
N PRO A 371 -4.32 -8.39 10.99
CA PRO A 371 -5.35 -9.16 11.66
C PRO A 371 -6.09 -10.01 10.62
N SER A 372 -6.39 -11.25 10.96
CA SER A 372 -7.19 -12.13 10.10
C SER A 372 -8.57 -11.52 9.79
N PRO A 373 -9.20 -11.87 8.66
CA PRO A 373 -10.55 -11.42 8.34
C PRO A 373 -11.51 -11.75 9.49
N SER A 374 -12.18 -10.72 10.04
CA SER A 374 -13.10 -10.85 11.17
C SER A 374 -14.53 -10.60 10.72
N PHE A 375 -15.46 -11.43 11.19
CA PHE A 375 -16.90 -11.25 11.00
C PHE A 375 -17.59 -10.63 12.23
N GLU A 376 -16.81 -10.13 13.17
CA GLU A 376 -17.32 -9.45 14.36
C GLU A 376 -18.14 -8.20 13.97
N GLY A 377 -19.29 -8.04 14.62
CA GLY A 377 -20.28 -7.02 14.30
C GLY A 377 -21.18 -7.35 13.10
N LEU A 378 -20.77 -8.29 12.22
CA LEU A 378 -21.61 -8.74 11.10
C LEU A 378 -22.63 -9.79 11.53
N GLN A 379 -22.45 -10.47 12.66
CA GLN A 379 -23.33 -11.58 13.06
C GLN A 379 -24.79 -11.15 13.22
N ASP A 380 -25.08 -9.95 13.71
CA ASP A 380 -26.45 -9.49 13.97
C ASP A 380 -27.19 -9.13 12.67
N ILE A 381 -26.50 -8.45 11.75
CA ILE A 381 -26.98 -8.14 10.38
C ILE A 381 -27.36 -9.45 9.67
N VAL A 382 -26.49 -10.45 9.81
CA VAL A 382 -26.56 -11.76 9.16
C VAL A 382 -27.63 -12.65 9.78
N LYS A 383 -27.86 -12.55 11.10
CA LYS A 383 -29.01 -13.16 11.80
C LYS A 383 -30.35 -12.48 11.50
N GLY A 384 -30.38 -11.37 10.76
CA GLY A 384 -31.60 -10.60 10.49
C GLY A 384 -32.14 -9.85 11.71
N GLN A 385 -31.35 -9.75 12.79
CA GLN A 385 -31.73 -8.99 13.98
C GLN A 385 -31.54 -7.50 13.70
N ARG A 386 -32.59 -6.85 13.20
CA ARG A 386 -32.69 -5.39 13.16
C ARG A 386 -32.63 -4.88 14.61
N LYS A 387 -31.43 -4.48 15.07
CA LYS A 387 -31.30 -3.60 16.24
C LYS A 387 -32.03 -2.31 15.89
N SER A 388 -33.18 -2.11 16.53
CA SER A 388 -33.96 -0.87 16.49
C SER A 388 -33.20 0.24 17.19
N GLN A 389 -32.15 0.76 16.54
CA GLN A 389 -31.53 2.03 16.89
C GLN A 389 -32.44 3.19 16.43
N GLN A 390 -33.66 3.20 16.94
CA GLN A 390 -34.38 4.46 17.13
C GLN A 390 -33.62 5.18 18.24
N LYS A 391 -32.72 6.07 17.82
CA LYS A 391 -32.02 6.98 18.71
C LYS A 391 -33.10 7.90 19.30
N GLU A 392 -33.40 7.76 20.60
CA GLU A 392 -34.16 8.79 21.32
C GLU A 392 -33.37 10.10 21.22
N MET A 393 -33.75 10.97 20.29
CA MET A 393 -33.42 12.38 20.39
C MET A 393 -34.32 12.94 21.48
N LYS A 394 -33.90 12.79 22.74
CA LYS A 394 -34.41 13.65 23.82
C LYS A 394 -33.95 15.06 23.50
N SER A 395 -34.89 15.87 23.03
CA SER A 395 -34.77 17.31 22.98
C SER A 395 -34.47 17.83 24.40
N PRO A 396 -33.48 18.71 24.58
CA PRO A 396 -33.35 19.45 25.82
C PRO A 396 -34.49 20.49 25.90
N GLU A 397 -35.25 20.45 27.00
CA GLU A 397 -35.95 21.62 27.53
C GLU A 397 -34.99 22.43 28.41
#